data_AF-A0A536UST0-F1
#
_entry.id   AF-A0A536UST0-F1
#
_cell.length_a   1.000
_cell.length_b   1.000
_cell.length_c   1.000
_cell.angle_alpha   90.00
_cell.angle_beta   90.00
_cell.angle_gamma   90.00
#
_symmetry.space_group_name_H-M   'P 1'
#
loop_
_entity.id
_entity.type
_entity.pdbx_description
1 polymer ?
#
loop_
_entity_poly.entity_id
_entity_poly.type
_entity_poly.pdbx_seq_one_letter_code
_entity_poly.pdbx_strand_id
1 'polypeptide(L)' 'MSFALVFSGQGTQHPAMLPWLGEDAIVRSMGRRLGAHDWRVAVADPAWAERNANAQTLLT' A
#
# COMPACT_ATOMS: atom_id res chain seq x y z
N MET A 1 15.27 24.96 -7.81
CA MET A 1 14.81 24.18 -6.65
C MET A 1 14.77 22.73 -7.07
N SER A 2 15.39 21.85 -6.30
CA SER A 2 15.45 20.42 -6.60
C SER A 2 14.82 19.64 -5.45
N PHE A 3 14.06 18.62 -5.79
CA PHE A 3 13.40 17.73 -4.84
C PHE A 3 13.94 16.31 -5.03
N ALA A 4 13.95 15.54 -3.94
CA ALA A 4 14.22 14.10 -3.97
C ALA A 4 13.05 13.38 -3.30
N LEU A 5 12.66 12.24 -3.90
CA LEU A 5 11.68 11.32 -3.33
C LEU A 5 12.43 10.15 -2.72
N VAL A 6 12.20 9.90 -1.44
CA VAL A 6 12.76 8.76 -0.71
C VAL A 6 11.60 7.88 -0.29
N PHE A 7 11.58 6.64 -0.77
CA PHE A 7 10.58 5.64 -0.42
C PHE A 7 11.14 4.73 0.68
N SER A 8 10.33 4.42 1.69
CA SER A 8 10.70 3.47 2.73
C SER A 8 10.88 2.06 2.17
N GLY A 9 11.68 1.23 2.85
CA GLY A 9 11.84 -0.17 2.50
C GLY A 9 10.59 -1.01 2.77
N GLN A 10 10.63 -2.29 2.37
CA GLN A 10 9.59 -3.27 2.64
C GLN A 10 9.47 -3.61 4.13
N GLY A 11 8.28 -4.00 4.57
CA GLY A 11 8.02 -4.43 5.95
C GLY A 11 7.50 -3.34 6.87
N THR A 12 7.37 -2.10 6.38
CA THR A 12 6.77 -0.99 7.15
C THR A 12 5.28 -0.79 6.87
N GLN A 13 4.69 -1.59 5.98
CA GLN A 13 3.27 -1.51 5.67
C GLN A 13 2.41 -1.89 6.89
N HIS A 14 1.42 -1.06 7.23
CA HIS A 14 0.51 -1.31 8.33
C HIS A 14 -0.93 -0.86 8.01
N PRO A 15 -1.96 -1.45 8.65
CA PRO A 15 -3.36 -1.16 8.31
C PRO A 15 -3.76 0.31 8.48
N ALA A 16 -3.13 1.00 9.43
CA ALA A 16 -3.36 2.42 9.69
C ALA A 16 -2.60 3.38 8.75
N MET A 17 -2.00 2.91 7.65
CA MET A 17 -1.30 3.78 6.71
C MET A 17 -2.27 4.67 5.93
N LEU A 18 -1.90 5.93 5.78
CA LEU A 18 -2.62 6.91 4.95
C LEU A 18 -4.13 6.98 5.29
N PRO A 19 -4.53 7.13 6.57
CA PRO A 19 -5.93 7.06 7.00
C PRO A 19 -6.75 8.25 6.50
N TRP A 20 -6.09 9.31 6.03
CA TRP A 20 -6.72 10.51 5.47
C TRP A 20 -7.10 10.38 3.99
N LEU A 21 -6.63 9.34 3.29
CA LEU A 21 -7.03 9.11 1.91
C LEU A 21 -8.46 8.53 1.90
N GLY A 22 -9.38 9.28 1.33
CA GLY A 22 -10.74 8.80 1.08
C GLY A 22 -10.78 7.73 -0.03
N GLU A 23 -11.92 7.05 -0.15
CA GLU A 23 -12.12 6.09 -1.22
C GLU A 23 -12.39 6.78 -2.56
N ASP A 24 -11.30 7.09 -3.27
CA ASP A 24 -11.32 7.70 -4.60
C ASP A 24 -10.87 6.72 -5.70
N ALA A 25 -10.77 7.23 -6.94
CA ALA A 25 -10.39 6.41 -8.09
C ALA A 25 -8.96 5.84 -7.98
N ILE A 26 -8.04 6.54 -7.30
CA ILE A 26 -6.65 6.12 -7.14
C ILE A 26 -6.58 4.99 -6.12
N VAL A 27 -7.22 5.15 -4.96
CA VAL A 27 -7.25 4.12 -3.91
C VAL A 27 -7.90 2.83 -4.42
N ARG A 28 -9.02 2.94 -5.14
CA ARG A 28 -9.67 1.78 -5.79
C ARG A 28 -8.79 1.14 -6.87
N SER A 29 -8.03 1.93 -7.62
CA SER A 29 -7.11 1.41 -8.63
C SER A 29 -5.99 0.60 -7.99
N MET A 30 -5.46 1.06 -6.86
CA MET A 30 -4.46 0.34 -6.07
C MET A 30 -5.02 -1.00 -5.57
N GLY A 31 -6.23 -1.00 -5.01
CA GLY A 31 -6.90 -2.23 -4.60
C GLY A 31 -7.00 -3.27 -5.74
N ARG A 32 -7.38 -2.84 -6.94
CA ARG A 32 -7.40 -3.71 -8.14
C ARG A 32 -6.01 -4.26 -8.50
N ARG A 33 -4.95 -3.44 -8.45
CA ARG A 33 -3.58 -3.90 -8.72
C ARG A 33 -3.10 -4.95 -7.71
N LEU A 34 -3.53 -4.80 -6.45
CA LEU A 34 -3.19 -5.70 -5.35
C LEU A 34 -4.12 -6.93 -5.25
N GLY A 35 -5.17 -6.99 -6.07
CA GLY A 35 -6.17 -8.05 -5.98
C GLY A 35 -7.00 -8.02 -4.68
N ALA A 36 -7.09 -6.87 -4.02
CA ALA A 36 -7.79 -6.69 -2.75
C ALA A 36 -8.76 -5.50 -2.84
N HIS A 37 -10.03 -5.69 -2.46
CA HIS A 37 -11.02 -4.60 -2.47
C HIS A 37 -10.60 -3.47 -1.52
N ASP A 38 -10.20 -3.84 -0.29
CA ASP A 38 -9.59 -2.94 0.67
C ASP A 38 -8.21 -3.49 1.05
N TRP A 39 -7.17 -2.93 0.45
CA TRP A 39 -5.81 -3.35 0.69
C TRP A 39 -5.34 -3.03 2.12
N ARG A 40 -5.92 -2.05 2.82
CA ARG A 40 -5.54 -1.73 4.20
C ARG A 40 -5.99 -2.83 5.17
N VAL A 41 -7.18 -3.39 4.91
CA VAL A 41 -7.65 -4.58 5.62
C VAL A 41 -6.75 -5.78 5.30
N ALA A 42 -6.36 -5.96 4.03
CA ALA A 42 -5.47 -7.06 3.64
C ALA A 42 -4.07 -6.98 4.27
N VAL A 43 -3.54 -5.78 4.50
CA VAL A 43 -2.25 -5.57 5.20
C VAL A 43 -2.28 -6.06 6.66
N ALA A 44 -3.46 -6.24 7.27
CA ALA A 44 -3.57 -6.81 8.60
C ALA A 44 -3.22 -8.31 8.65
N ASP A 45 -3.23 -9.01 7.50
CA ASP A 45 -2.74 -10.38 7.36
C ASP A 45 -1.23 -10.38 7.04
N PRO A 46 -0.36 -10.84 7.96
CA PRO A 46 1.08 -10.87 7.74
C PRO A 46 1.48 -11.71 6.52
N ALA A 47 0.80 -12.83 6.27
CA ALA A 47 1.13 -13.71 5.15
C ALA A 47 0.83 -13.05 3.79
N TRP A 48 -0.18 -12.18 3.75
CA TRP A 48 -0.46 -11.36 2.58
C TRP A 48 0.52 -10.18 2.48
N ALA A 49 0.77 -9.49 3.60
CA ALA A 49 1.59 -8.28 3.65
C ALA A 49 3.06 -8.55 3.32
N GLU A 50 3.63 -9.68 3.73
CA GLU A 50 5.04 -10.02 3.51
C GLU A 50 5.34 -10.48 2.07
N ARG A 51 4.32 -10.74 1.24
CA ARG A 51 4.53 -11.08 -0.16
C ARG A 51 5.09 -9.90 -0.91
N ASN A 52 6.25 -10.08 -1.53
CA ASN A 52 6.92 -9.05 -2.33
C ASN A 52 6.00 -8.43 -3.40
N ALA A 53 5.14 -9.21 -4.03
CA ALA A 53 4.19 -8.72 -5.02
C ALA A 53 3.23 -7.65 -4.47
N ASN A 54 2.90 -7.71 -3.17
CA ASN A 54 2.04 -6.76 -2.49
C ASN A 54 2.85 -5.63 -1.86
N ALA A 55 3.89 -5.96 -1.10
CA ALA A 55 4.73 -5.01 -0.38
C ALA A 55 5.42 -4.02 -1.33
N GLN A 56 5.97 -4.50 -2.45
CA GLN A 56 6.62 -3.62 -3.43
C GLN A 56 5.61 -2.71 -4.13
N THR A 57 4.45 -3.25 -4.51
CA THR A 57 3.38 -2.48 -5.18
C THR A 57 2.81 -1.36 -4.28
N LEU A 58 2.81 -1.53 -2.95
CA LEU A 58 2.40 -0.47 -2.03
C LEU A 58 3.44 0.65 -1.85
N LEU A 59 4.72 0.36 -2.15
CA LEU A 59 5.83 1.30 -1.98
C LEU A 59 6.18 2.07 -3.26
N THR A 60 5.76 1.57 -4.44
CA THR A 60 6.09 2.11 -5.77
C THR A 60 4.87 2.28 -6.66
#